data_AF-A0A432XC40-F1
#
_entry.id   AF-A0A432XC40-F1
#
_cell.length_a   1.000
_cell.length_b   1.000
_cell.length_c   1.000
_cell.angle_alpha   90.00
_cell.angle_beta   90.00
_cell.angle_gamma   90.00
#
_symmetry.space_group_name_H-M   'P 1'
#
loop_
_entity.id
_entity.type
_entity.pdbx_description
1 polymer ?
#
loop_
_entity_poly.entity_id
_entity_poly.type
_entity_poly.pdbx_seq_one_letter_code
_entity_poly.pdbx_strand_id
1 'polypeptide(L)'
;MKTVVLLATTLLFTSCTLSKQDSGNEQMIHHKINLGDKVLEISLPAKEQDKEFIFGKEKEIPSTVNIADRSIYNKHNVHIFIKNVWGWKSRFIGRTYGNLSFIALVQITDSESLKNSQALKTHLKEQTRKEHEEMIGNYIDGVAVVELPKKYEEIEINGKEFVYYNITYRNQPNSNYVTKLSDTHYLQLSFDYTPNSKESESNWRAAAKEIETSIVQSIKLLDDNL
;
A
#
# COMPACT_ATOMS: atom_id res chain seq x y z
N MET A 1 33.51 38.69 -28.50
CA MET A 1 32.06 38.91 -28.75
C MET A 1 31.30 37.74 -28.16
N LYS A 2 30.20 38.03 -27.46
CA LYS A 2 29.52 37.15 -26.50
C LYS A 2 28.73 36.03 -27.20
N THR A 3 28.92 34.80 -26.72
CA THR A 3 28.05 33.65 -27.01
C THR A 3 26.80 33.80 -26.15
N VAL A 4 25.63 33.94 -26.78
CA VAL A 4 24.33 33.95 -26.10
C VAL A 4 23.60 32.67 -26.47
N VAL A 5 23.26 31.91 -25.43
CA VAL A 5 22.40 30.73 -25.43
C VAL A 5 20.98 31.15 -25.81
N LEU A 6 20.31 30.39 -26.68
CA LEU A 6 18.85 30.43 -26.80
C LEU A 6 18.29 29.02 -26.72
N LEU A 7 17.69 28.68 -25.57
CA LEU A 7 16.76 27.57 -25.43
C LEU A 7 15.50 27.90 -26.25
N ALA A 8 15.12 27.01 -27.15
CA ALA A 8 13.82 27.06 -27.80
C ALA A 8 12.84 26.17 -27.03
N THR A 9 12.01 26.80 -26.20
CA THR A 9 10.79 26.23 -25.64
C THR A 9 9.78 26.02 -26.77
N THR A 10 9.23 24.82 -26.92
CA THR A 10 8.04 24.60 -27.76
C THR A 10 7.01 23.80 -26.96
N LEU A 11 6.10 24.56 -26.34
CA LEU A 11 4.74 24.13 -26.03
C LEU A 11 3.95 24.15 -27.33
N LEU A 12 3.35 23.02 -27.71
CA LEU A 12 2.29 22.98 -28.73
C LEU A 12 1.15 22.11 -28.20
N PHE A 13 0.13 22.80 -27.70
CA PHE A 13 -1.23 22.30 -27.55
C PHE A 13 -1.91 22.28 -28.93
N THR A 14 -2.68 21.22 -29.18
CA THR A 14 -3.93 21.10 -29.98
C THR A 14 -3.99 19.64 -30.47
N SER A 15 -5.09 18.90 -30.43
CA SER A 15 -6.50 19.27 -30.48
C SER A 15 -7.38 18.12 -29.99
N CYS A 16 -8.57 18.48 -29.50
CA CYS A 16 -9.62 17.58 -29.04
C CYS A 16 -10.05 16.57 -30.11
N THR A 17 -10.18 15.31 -29.71
CA THR A 17 -11.27 14.46 -30.19
C THR A 17 -12.12 14.11 -28.98
N LEU A 18 -13.28 14.79 -28.90
CA LEU A 18 -14.31 14.58 -27.90
C LEU A 18 -15.01 13.25 -28.23
N SER A 19 -14.45 12.15 -27.75
CA SER A 19 -15.22 10.92 -27.56
C SER A 19 -15.96 11.08 -26.24
N LYS A 20 -17.29 11.30 -26.30
CA LYS A 20 -18.17 11.06 -25.16
C LYS A 20 -18.07 9.57 -24.81
N GLN A 21 -17.14 9.23 -23.93
CA GLN A 21 -17.17 8.01 -23.17
C GLN A 21 -17.78 8.36 -21.82
N ASP A 22 -18.89 7.70 -21.50
CA ASP A 22 -19.61 7.81 -20.23
C ASP A 22 -18.61 7.92 -19.07
N SER A 23 -18.71 9.03 -18.33
CA SER A 23 -18.10 9.20 -17.03
C SER A 23 -18.83 8.29 -16.03
N GLY A 24 -18.50 7.00 -16.04
CA GLY A 24 -18.76 6.13 -14.91
C GLY A 24 -17.91 6.65 -13.74
N ASN A 25 -18.55 7.35 -12.80
CA ASN A 25 -17.89 7.89 -11.62
C ASN A 25 -17.04 6.80 -10.94
N GLU A 26 -15.72 6.98 -10.94
CA GLU A 26 -14.77 6.25 -10.07
C GLU A 26 -15.13 6.54 -8.61
N GLN A 27 -16.11 5.84 -8.05
CA GLN A 27 -16.58 6.14 -6.71
C GLN A 27 -15.58 5.61 -5.68
N MET A 28 -14.76 6.50 -5.16
CA MET A 28 -13.92 6.23 -3.99
C MET A 28 -14.78 6.34 -2.73
N ILE A 29 -14.77 5.30 -1.89
CA ILE A 29 -15.45 5.29 -0.59
C ILE A 29 -14.49 5.85 0.44
N HIS A 30 -14.89 6.94 1.10
CA HIS A 30 -14.08 7.60 2.11
C HIS A 30 -14.27 6.94 3.49
N HIS A 31 -13.16 6.64 4.15
CA HIS A 31 -13.11 6.09 5.50
C HIS A 31 -12.33 7.03 6.41
N LYS A 32 -12.89 7.28 7.60
CA LYS A 32 -12.26 8.04 8.68
C LYS A 32 -12.16 7.13 9.90
N ILE A 33 -10.94 6.90 10.36
CA ILE A 33 -10.62 5.89 11.39
C ILE A 33 -9.82 6.57 12.48
N ASN A 34 -10.39 6.63 13.69
CA ASN A 34 -9.69 7.14 14.86
C ASN A 34 -8.73 6.04 15.40
N LEU A 35 -7.46 6.38 15.55
CA LEU A 35 -6.35 5.51 16.01
C LEU A 35 -5.80 6.01 17.36
N GLY A 36 -6.65 6.56 18.23
CA GLY A 36 -6.24 7.21 19.48
C GLY A 36 -6.05 8.70 19.29
N ASP A 37 -4.80 9.19 19.36
CA ASP A 37 -4.46 10.60 19.14
C ASP A 37 -4.26 10.96 17.67
N LYS A 38 -4.50 10.01 16.75
CA LYS A 38 -4.41 10.18 15.31
C LYS A 38 -5.72 9.81 14.63
N VAL A 39 -5.98 10.44 13.50
CA VAL A 39 -7.08 10.08 12.60
C VAL A 39 -6.50 9.74 11.23
N LEU A 40 -6.77 8.52 10.77
CA LEU A 40 -6.49 8.08 9.41
C LEU A 40 -7.73 8.34 8.55
N GLU A 41 -7.58 9.22 7.57
CA GLU A 41 -8.50 9.35 6.45
C GLU A 41 -7.91 8.61 5.24
N ILE A 42 -8.70 7.74 4.63
CA ILE A 42 -8.29 6.95 3.47
C ILE A 42 -9.50 6.68 2.58
N SER A 43 -9.31 6.70 1.28
CA SER A 43 -10.37 6.40 0.32
C SER A 43 -10.04 5.14 -0.47
N LEU A 44 -11.01 4.23 -0.59
CA LEU A 44 -10.84 2.94 -1.25
C LEU A 44 -11.78 2.86 -2.45
N PRO A 45 -11.35 2.31 -3.60
CA PRO A 45 -12.24 2.10 -4.75
C PRO A 45 -13.47 1.26 -4.37
N ALA A 46 -14.64 1.65 -4.89
CA ALA A 46 -15.87 0.89 -4.73
C ALA A 46 -15.82 -0.50 -5.39
N LYS A 47 -16.85 -1.30 -5.09
CA LYS A 47 -16.92 -2.77 -5.28
C LYS A 47 -16.81 -3.26 -6.72
N GLU A 48 -17.16 -2.43 -7.69
CA GLU A 48 -17.15 -2.79 -9.12
C GLU A 48 -16.60 -1.61 -9.92
N GLN A 49 -15.41 -1.80 -10.48
CA GLN A 49 -14.96 -1.10 -11.67
C GLN A 49 -15.03 -2.11 -12.82
N ASP A 50 -15.22 -1.69 -14.08
CA ASP A 50 -15.66 -2.50 -15.23
C ASP A 50 -14.86 -3.81 -15.57
N LYS A 51 -13.83 -4.16 -14.78
CA LYS A 51 -13.01 -5.39 -14.86
C LYS A 51 -12.52 -5.91 -13.50
N GLU A 52 -12.95 -5.32 -12.38
CA GLU A 52 -12.41 -5.50 -11.03
C GLU A 52 -13.48 -6.02 -10.08
N PHE A 53 -13.11 -6.96 -9.22
CA PHE A 53 -14.04 -7.58 -8.27
C PHE A 53 -13.41 -7.64 -6.88
N ILE A 54 -14.23 -7.43 -5.84
CA ILE A 54 -13.78 -7.67 -4.46
C ILE A 54 -13.95 -9.13 -4.07
N PHE A 55 -12.88 -9.75 -3.56
CA PHE A 55 -12.95 -11.11 -3.01
C PHE A 55 -13.24 -11.11 -1.50
N GLY A 56 -14.35 -11.74 -1.13
CA GLY A 56 -14.71 -12.00 0.27
C GLY A 56 -15.81 -11.08 0.80
N LYS A 57 -16.32 -11.38 2.00
CA LYS A 57 -17.15 -10.44 2.75
C LYS A 57 -16.22 -9.37 3.32
N GLU A 58 -16.39 -8.12 2.90
CA GLU A 58 -15.82 -6.98 3.63
C GLU A 58 -16.26 -7.10 5.09
N LYS A 59 -15.29 -7.26 5.99
CA LYS A 59 -15.55 -6.89 7.37
C LYS A 59 -15.72 -5.38 7.38
N GLU A 60 -16.74 -4.91 8.10
CA GLU A 60 -16.98 -3.48 8.27
C GLU A 60 -15.70 -2.80 8.75
N ILE A 61 -15.25 -1.77 8.02
CA ILE A 61 -14.08 -0.99 8.41
C ILE A 61 -14.47 -0.18 9.65
N PRO A 62 -13.77 -0.35 10.78
CA PRO A 62 -14.16 0.30 12.02
C PRO A 62 -13.94 1.82 11.93
N SER A 63 -14.82 2.60 12.55
CA SER A 63 -14.61 4.04 12.73
C SER A 63 -13.54 4.37 13.78
N THR A 64 -13.20 3.40 14.64
CA THR A 64 -12.26 3.57 15.75
C THR A 64 -11.50 2.28 16.01
N VAL A 65 -10.18 2.39 16.22
CA VAL A 65 -9.29 1.31 16.65
C VAL A 65 -8.56 1.82 17.90
N ASN A 66 -8.85 1.22 19.05
CA ASN A 66 -8.16 1.57 20.30
C ASN A 66 -6.76 0.95 20.31
N ILE A 67 -5.79 1.62 19.70
CA ILE A 67 -4.43 1.08 19.53
C ILE A 67 -3.74 0.79 20.87
N ALA A 68 -4.17 1.41 21.97
CA ALA A 68 -3.62 1.15 23.30
C ALA A 68 -4.11 -0.17 23.93
N ASP A 69 -5.24 -0.72 23.45
CA ASP A 69 -5.76 -2.00 23.91
C ASP A 69 -4.94 -3.16 23.34
N ARG A 70 -4.01 -3.70 24.13
CA ARG A 70 -3.16 -4.82 23.71
C ARG A 70 -3.94 -6.09 23.35
N SER A 71 -5.21 -6.24 23.75
CA SER A 71 -6.01 -7.43 23.45
C SER A 71 -6.43 -7.54 21.98
N ILE A 72 -6.39 -6.44 21.21
CA ILE A 72 -6.76 -6.45 19.78
C ILE A 72 -5.66 -7.02 18.88
N TYR A 73 -4.44 -7.17 19.40
CA TYR A 73 -3.27 -7.61 18.65
C TYR A 73 -3.14 -9.12 18.69
N ASN A 74 -2.70 -9.69 17.58
CA ASN A 74 -2.40 -11.12 17.52
C ASN A 74 -1.06 -11.45 18.19
N LYS A 75 -0.68 -12.73 18.20
CA LYS A 75 0.61 -13.22 18.73
C LYS A 75 1.86 -12.63 18.06
N HIS A 76 1.71 -11.96 16.93
CA HIS A 76 2.76 -11.27 16.18
C HIS A 76 2.70 -9.75 16.39
N ASN A 77 1.99 -9.28 17.42
CA ASN A 77 1.84 -7.86 17.74
C ASN A 77 1.22 -7.04 16.59
N VAL A 78 0.33 -7.65 15.80
CA VAL A 78 -0.31 -7.03 14.63
C VAL A 78 -1.83 -6.99 14.82
N HIS A 79 -2.43 -5.85 14.49
CA HIS A 79 -3.87 -5.67 14.37
C HIS A 79 -4.24 -5.19 12.96
N ILE A 80 -4.98 -6.02 12.20
CA ILE A 80 -5.47 -5.68 10.86
C ILE A 80 -6.88 -5.11 10.98
N PHE A 81 -7.09 -3.88 10.51
CA PHE A 81 -8.38 -3.19 10.57
C PHE A 81 -8.99 -2.88 9.19
N ILE A 82 -8.19 -2.95 8.11
CA ILE A 82 -8.70 -2.99 6.73
C ILE A 82 -8.05 -4.15 5.99
N LYS A 83 -8.86 -4.90 5.24
CA LYS A 83 -8.39 -5.86 4.25
C LYS A 83 -9.33 -5.87 3.06
N ASN A 84 -8.85 -5.35 1.93
CA ASN A 84 -9.56 -5.36 0.65
C ASN A 84 -8.74 -6.08 -0.40
N VAL A 85 -9.40 -6.72 -1.36
CA VAL A 85 -8.74 -7.44 -2.45
C VAL A 85 -9.48 -7.15 -3.74
N TRP A 86 -8.79 -6.60 -4.74
CA TRP A 86 -9.30 -6.42 -6.10
C TRP A 86 -8.75 -7.50 -7.02
N GLY A 87 -9.63 -8.18 -7.75
CA GLY A 87 -9.29 -9.23 -8.70
C GLY A 87 -9.64 -8.85 -10.13
N TRP A 88 -8.72 -9.15 -11.06
CA TRP A 88 -8.99 -8.99 -12.49
C TRP A 88 -9.35 -10.33 -13.11
N LYS A 89 -10.55 -10.42 -13.68
CA LYS A 89 -11.04 -11.62 -14.39
C LYS A 89 -10.84 -11.48 -15.89
N SER A 90 -10.40 -12.56 -16.52
CA SER A 90 -10.39 -12.65 -17.98
C SER A 90 -11.83 -12.71 -18.49
N ARG A 91 -12.12 -11.87 -19.49
CA ARG A 91 -13.41 -11.85 -20.18
C ARG A 91 -13.69 -13.14 -20.98
N PHE A 92 -12.65 -13.93 -21.30
CA PHE A 92 -12.76 -15.09 -22.18
C PHE A 92 -12.83 -16.43 -21.43
N ILE A 93 -12.10 -16.57 -20.31
CA ILE A 93 -12.00 -17.85 -19.57
C ILE A 93 -12.67 -17.80 -18.20
N GLY A 94 -13.20 -16.64 -17.77
CA GLY A 94 -13.85 -16.46 -16.47
C GLY A 94 -12.93 -16.62 -15.25
N ARG A 95 -11.62 -16.85 -15.47
CA ARG A 95 -10.61 -17.02 -14.41
C ARG A 95 -10.01 -15.67 -14.02
N THR A 96 -9.64 -15.54 -12.75
CA THR A 96 -8.84 -14.42 -12.25
C THR A 96 -7.39 -14.61 -12.64
N TYR A 97 -6.79 -13.64 -13.31
CA TYR A 97 -5.39 -13.73 -13.76
C TYR A 97 -4.41 -12.96 -12.87
N GLY A 98 -4.91 -12.04 -12.04
CA GLY A 98 -4.14 -11.35 -11.00
C GLY A 98 -5.05 -10.73 -9.95
N ASN A 99 -4.49 -10.41 -8.79
CA ASN A 99 -5.17 -9.65 -7.75
C ASN A 99 -4.20 -8.68 -7.04
N LEU A 100 -4.80 -7.67 -6.41
CA LEU A 100 -4.17 -6.69 -5.55
C LEU A 100 -4.82 -6.81 -4.19
N SER A 101 -4.06 -7.16 -3.16
CA SER A 101 -4.54 -7.12 -1.79
C SER A 101 -4.03 -5.87 -1.10
N PHE A 102 -4.93 -5.06 -0.56
CA PHE A 102 -4.61 -3.94 0.32
C PHE A 102 -4.89 -4.32 1.77
N ILE A 103 -3.92 -4.07 2.64
CA ILE A 103 -4.02 -4.30 4.07
C ILE A 103 -3.60 -3.03 4.80
N ALA A 104 -4.45 -2.52 5.68
CA ALA A 104 -4.08 -1.51 6.66
C ALA A 104 -4.05 -2.16 8.05
N LEU A 105 -2.93 -1.99 8.72
CA LEU A 105 -2.68 -2.62 10.02
C LEU A 105 -1.87 -1.71 10.94
N VAL A 106 -2.02 -1.92 12.24
CA VAL A 106 -1.15 -1.35 13.27
C VAL A 106 -0.27 -2.45 13.83
N GLN A 107 1.01 -2.15 14.06
CA GLN A 107 1.94 -3.05 14.75
C GLN A 107 2.51 -2.40 16.00
N ILE A 108 2.77 -3.23 17.01
CA ILE A 108 3.48 -2.85 18.23
C ILE A 108 4.95 -3.29 18.11
N THR A 109 5.86 -2.41 18.52
CA THR A 109 7.26 -2.77 18.75
C THR A 109 7.65 -2.61 20.22
N ASP A 110 8.45 -3.55 20.71
CA ASP A 110 9.16 -3.48 21.99
C ASP A 110 10.59 -2.94 21.83
N SER A 111 11.06 -2.67 20.61
CA SER A 111 12.38 -2.07 20.38
C SER A 111 12.43 -0.69 21.01
N GLU A 112 13.60 -0.29 21.51
CA GLU A 112 13.87 1.06 22.02
C GLU A 112 13.07 2.08 21.20
N SER A 113 12.09 2.72 21.86
CA SER A 113 11.05 3.62 21.34
C SER A 113 11.33 4.13 19.92
N LEU A 114 10.35 4.07 19.01
CA LEU A 114 10.37 4.66 17.66
C LEU A 114 10.53 6.19 17.73
N LYS A 115 11.67 6.70 18.20
CA LYS A 115 11.85 8.13 18.53
C LYS A 115 11.74 9.01 17.29
N ASN A 116 12.16 8.49 16.14
CA ASN A 116 12.19 9.20 14.86
C ASN A 116 12.08 8.20 13.67
N SER A 117 12.03 8.73 12.45
CA SER A 117 11.98 7.94 11.20
C SER A 117 13.17 7.03 11.01
N GLN A 118 14.36 7.44 11.44
CA GLN A 118 15.55 6.58 11.38
C GLN A 118 15.41 5.34 12.28
N ALA A 119 14.85 5.50 13.50
CA ALA A 119 14.55 4.37 14.38
C ALA A 119 13.51 3.42 13.76
N LEU A 120 12.46 3.98 13.12
CA LEU A 120 11.48 3.19 12.37
C LEU A 120 12.12 2.41 11.21
N LYS A 121 12.99 3.05 10.41
CA LYS A 121 13.73 2.37 9.34
C LYS A 121 14.59 1.22 9.85
N THR A 122 15.33 1.43 10.94
CA THR A 122 16.16 0.39 11.55
C THR A 122 15.30 -0.76 12.04
N HIS A 123 14.19 -0.47 12.72
CA HIS A 123 13.23 -1.47 13.16
C HIS A 123 12.68 -2.31 11.99
N LEU A 124 12.23 -1.66 10.91
CA LEU A 124 11.69 -2.33 9.72
C LEU A 124 12.73 -3.21 9.03
N LYS A 125 13.98 -2.77 8.95
CA LYS A 125 15.11 -3.58 8.43
C LYS A 125 15.32 -4.84 9.26
N GLU A 126 15.32 -4.71 10.58
CA GLU A 126 15.50 -5.85 11.49
C GLU A 126 14.33 -6.84 11.42
N GLN A 127 13.09 -6.35 11.42
CA GLN A 127 11.90 -7.20 11.27
C GLN A 127 11.93 -7.97 9.96
N THR A 128 12.17 -7.27 8.85
CA THR A 128 12.21 -7.88 7.52
C THR A 128 13.35 -8.90 7.39
N ARG A 129 14.50 -8.64 8.04
CA ARG A 129 15.62 -9.61 8.10
C ARG A 129 15.23 -10.86 8.90
N LYS A 130 14.58 -10.71 10.06
CA LYS A 130 14.11 -11.84 10.87
C LYS A 130 13.13 -12.70 10.10
N GLU A 131 12.14 -12.09 9.44
CA GLU A 131 11.18 -12.82 8.59
C GLU A 131 11.89 -13.58 7.47
N HIS A 132 12.86 -12.96 6.81
CA HIS A 132 13.66 -13.62 5.78
C HIS A 132 14.44 -14.83 6.33
N GLU A 133 15.07 -14.71 7.49
CA GLU A 133 15.80 -15.80 8.15
C GLU A 133 14.88 -16.94 8.60
N GLU A 134 13.74 -16.62 9.20
CA GLU A 134 12.70 -17.59 9.56
C GLU A 134 12.18 -18.34 8.32
N MET A 135 12.01 -17.64 7.20
CA MET A 135 11.56 -18.26 5.96
C MET A 135 12.67 -19.04 5.25
N ILE A 136 13.96 -18.69 5.39
CA ILE A 136 15.05 -19.51 4.87
C ILE A 136 15.18 -20.82 5.66
N GLY A 137 15.05 -20.77 6.99
CA GLY A 137 15.19 -21.93 7.88
C GLY A 137 14.14 -23.04 7.65
N ASN A 138 13.11 -22.76 6.83
CA ASN A 138 11.97 -23.64 6.58
C ASN A 138 11.91 -24.21 5.14
N TYR A 139 12.94 -24.06 4.29
CA TYR A 139 12.87 -24.49 2.88
C TYR A 139 13.90 -25.53 2.42
N ILE A 140 13.34 -26.43 1.61
CA ILE A 140 13.93 -27.40 0.69
C ILE A 140 14.02 -26.70 -0.69
N ASP A 141 15.07 -26.97 -1.48
CA ASP A 141 15.32 -26.50 -2.87
C ASP A 141 15.94 -25.10 -3.12
N GLY A 142 16.57 -24.45 -2.13
CA GLY A 142 17.64 -23.45 -2.39
C GLY A 142 17.26 -22.10 -3.04
N VAL A 143 15.97 -21.80 -3.24
CA VAL A 143 15.50 -20.49 -3.72
C VAL A 143 14.98 -19.66 -2.54
N ALA A 144 15.50 -18.45 -2.35
CA ALA A 144 15.03 -17.55 -1.30
C ALA A 144 13.55 -17.18 -1.52
N VAL A 145 12.72 -17.47 -0.52
CA VAL A 145 11.28 -17.20 -0.54
C VAL A 145 10.96 -15.73 -0.30
N VAL A 146 11.91 -15.01 0.29
CA VAL A 146 11.83 -13.58 0.59
C VAL A 146 13.05 -12.89 0.00
N GLU A 147 12.85 -11.92 -0.88
CA GLU A 147 13.91 -11.01 -1.30
C GLU A 147 13.82 -9.74 -0.46
N LEU A 148 14.90 -9.44 0.28
CA LEU A 148 14.97 -8.27 1.14
C LEU A 148 14.87 -6.97 0.32
N PRO A 149 14.24 -5.91 0.88
CA PRO A 149 14.21 -4.61 0.24
C PRO A 149 15.62 -4.06 0.00
N LYS A 150 15.88 -3.57 -1.22
CA LYS A 150 17.14 -2.90 -1.57
C LYS A 150 17.29 -1.56 -0.85
N LYS A 151 16.17 -0.90 -0.54
CA LYS A 151 16.12 0.45 0.05
C LYS A 151 14.86 0.63 0.89
N TYR A 152 14.97 1.54 1.85
CA TYR A 152 13.87 2.05 2.68
C TYR A 152 13.88 3.57 2.53
N GLU A 153 12.95 4.10 1.74
CA GLU A 153 12.92 5.50 1.34
C GLU A 153 12.03 6.31 2.29
N GLU A 154 12.48 7.50 2.68
CA GLU A 154 11.57 8.49 3.26
C GLU A 154 10.84 9.17 2.12
N ILE A 155 9.51 9.17 2.20
CA ILE A 155 8.63 9.87 1.28
C ILE A 155 7.62 10.69 2.07
N GLU A 156 7.09 11.74 1.46
CA GLU A 156 6.03 12.55 2.05
C GLU A 156 4.71 12.24 1.32
N ILE A 157 3.66 11.93 2.10
CA ILE A 157 2.30 11.75 1.61
C ILE A 157 1.42 12.75 2.37
N ASN A 158 0.88 13.73 1.65
CA ASN A 158 0.01 14.78 2.18
C ASN A 158 0.55 15.43 3.47
N GLY A 159 1.84 15.80 3.48
CA GLY A 159 2.51 16.46 4.61
C GLY A 159 2.95 15.53 5.74
N LYS A 160 2.73 14.21 5.61
CA LYS A 160 3.17 13.21 6.60
C LYS A 160 4.30 12.36 6.03
N GLU A 161 5.33 12.16 6.84
CA GLU A 161 6.46 11.30 6.50
C GLU A 161 6.09 9.82 6.60
N PHE A 162 6.44 9.06 5.57
CA PHE A 162 6.33 7.61 5.48
C PHE A 162 7.69 7.01 5.11
N VAL A 163 7.93 5.80 5.60
CA VAL A 163 8.97 4.90 5.10
C VAL A 163 8.33 3.98 4.06
N TYR A 164 8.82 4.07 2.82
CA TYR A 164 8.43 3.21 1.72
C TYR A 164 9.48 2.14 1.46
N TYR A 165 9.04 0.90 1.27
CA TYR A 165 9.89 -0.19 0.82
C TYR A 165 9.10 -1.24 0.05
N ASN A 166 9.81 -1.98 -0.82
CA ASN A 166 9.27 -3.15 -1.50
C ASN A 166 9.98 -4.40 -1.01
N ILE A 167 9.20 -5.40 -0.65
CA ILE A 167 9.67 -6.75 -0.36
C ILE A 167 9.08 -7.70 -1.39
N THR A 168 9.82 -8.73 -1.79
CA THR A 168 9.29 -9.75 -2.70
C THR A 168 9.10 -11.04 -1.92
N TYR A 169 7.88 -11.55 -1.84
CA TYR A 169 7.59 -12.89 -1.32
C TYR A 169 7.25 -13.82 -2.48
N ARG A 170 7.99 -14.91 -2.70
CA ARG A 170 7.72 -15.90 -3.76
C ARG A 170 7.52 -15.26 -5.16
N ASN A 171 8.37 -14.31 -5.54
CA ASN A 171 8.26 -13.50 -6.78
C ASN A 171 7.03 -12.58 -6.85
N GLN A 172 6.37 -12.31 -5.73
CA GLN A 172 5.23 -11.41 -5.63
C GLN A 172 5.70 -10.11 -4.96
N PRO A 173 5.74 -8.99 -5.70
CA PRO A 173 6.16 -7.72 -5.13
C PRO A 173 5.09 -7.21 -4.16
N ASN A 174 5.55 -6.73 -3.02
CA ASN A 174 4.74 -6.18 -1.95
C ASN A 174 5.23 -4.77 -1.61
N SER A 175 4.43 -3.77 -1.94
CA SER A 175 4.72 -2.37 -1.61
C SER A 175 4.21 -2.03 -0.22
N ASN A 176 5.06 -1.43 0.61
CA ASN A 176 4.73 -1.10 2.00
C ASN A 176 4.98 0.39 2.25
N TYR A 177 4.01 1.02 2.90
CA TYR A 177 4.04 2.41 3.35
C TYR A 177 3.84 2.44 4.85
N VAL A 178 4.86 2.85 5.58
CA VAL A 178 4.86 2.76 7.05
C VAL A 178 5.08 4.12 7.67
N THR A 179 4.26 4.50 8.65
CA THR A 179 4.45 5.74 9.41
C THR A 179 4.25 5.51 10.90
N LYS A 180 4.97 6.28 11.70
CA LYS A 180 4.87 6.22 13.16
C LYS A 180 3.51 6.78 13.61
N LEU A 181 2.86 6.06 14.53
CA LEU A 181 1.69 6.57 15.27
C LEU A 181 2.12 7.09 16.65
N SER A 182 2.89 6.30 17.38
CA SER A 182 3.44 6.63 18.70
C SER A 182 4.82 6.01 18.89
N ASP A 183 5.43 6.15 20.07
CA ASP A 183 6.75 5.59 20.35
C ASP A 183 6.81 4.05 20.27
N THR A 184 5.67 3.38 20.33
CA THR A 184 5.59 1.91 20.29
C THR A 184 4.67 1.38 19.20
N HIS A 185 3.99 2.26 18.44
CA HIS A 185 3.02 1.87 17.43
C HIS A 185 3.35 2.51 16.09
N TYR A 186 3.15 1.75 15.02
CA TYR A 186 3.22 2.26 13.66
C TYR A 186 2.10 1.70 12.80
N LEU A 187 1.65 2.53 11.86
CA LEU A 187 0.70 2.18 10.82
C LEU A 187 1.49 1.62 9.63
N GLN A 188 1.05 0.49 9.10
CA GLN A 188 1.57 -0.06 7.86
C GLN A 188 0.41 -0.28 6.88
N LEU A 189 0.62 0.20 5.66
CA LEU A 189 -0.24 0.00 4.51
C LEU A 189 0.51 -0.86 3.51
N SER A 190 -0.01 -2.05 3.23
CA SER A 190 0.63 -3.05 2.38
C SER A 190 -0.21 -3.34 1.14
N PHE A 191 0.46 -3.43 -0.01
CA PHE A 191 -0.11 -3.76 -1.31
C PHE A 191 0.58 -5.01 -1.87
N ASP A 192 -0.14 -6.13 -1.91
CA ASP A 192 0.37 -7.41 -2.44
C ASP A 192 -0.15 -7.67 -3.84
N TYR A 193 0.77 -7.90 -4.78
CA TYR A 193 0.48 -8.17 -6.18
C TYR A 193 0.60 -9.66 -6.49
N THR A 194 -0.50 -10.40 -6.38
CA THR A 194 -0.51 -11.85 -6.63
C THR A 194 -0.91 -12.18 -8.08
N PRO A 195 0.01 -12.72 -8.91
CA PRO A 195 -0.35 -13.29 -10.21
C PRO A 195 -1.06 -14.64 -10.02
N ASN A 196 -2.19 -14.83 -10.69
CA ASN A 196 -2.95 -16.10 -10.69
C ASN A 196 -2.82 -16.87 -12.01
N SER A 197 -2.31 -16.23 -13.07
CA SER A 197 -1.95 -16.87 -14.34
C SER A 197 -0.81 -16.12 -15.03
N LYS A 198 -0.16 -16.75 -16.01
CA LYS A 198 0.86 -16.12 -16.86
C LYS A 198 0.28 -15.28 -18.01
N GLU A 199 -1.05 -15.26 -18.18
CA GLU A 199 -1.69 -14.57 -19.29
C GLU A 199 -1.76 -13.05 -19.02
N SER A 200 -1.22 -12.26 -19.95
CA SER A 200 -1.30 -10.79 -20.00
C SER A 200 -0.97 -10.10 -18.66
N GLU A 201 0.23 -10.33 -18.13
CA GLU A 201 0.71 -9.69 -16.89
C GLU A 201 0.66 -8.15 -16.92
N SER A 202 0.72 -7.52 -18.10
CA SER A 202 0.82 -6.06 -18.22
C SER A 202 -0.45 -5.32 -17.82
N ASN A 203 -1.63 -5.84 -18.18
CA ASN A 203 -2.87 -5.04 -18.11
C ASN A 203 -3.45 -4.94 -16.69
N TRP A 204 -3.32 -5.99 -15.87
CA TRP A 204 -3.81 -5.90 -14.48
C TRP A 204 -2.81 -5.23 -13.55
N ARG A 205 -1.50 -5.38 -13.77
CA ARG A 205 -0.50 -4.72 -12.92
C ARG A 205 -0.56 -3.21 -13.06
N ALA A 206 -0.80 -2.69 -14.27
CA ALA A 206 -1.00 -1.27 -14.50
C ALA A 206 -2.25 -0.75 -13.74
N ALA A 207 -3.40 -1.42 -13.90
CA ALA A 207 -4.63 -1.07 -13.18
C ALA A 207 -4.47 -1.19 -11.64
N ALA A 208 -3.83 -2.27 -11.15
CA ALA A 208 -3.51 -2.43 -9.74
C ALA A 208 -2.63 -1.29 -9.22
N LYS A 209 -1.69 -0.79 -10.04
CA LYS A 209 -0.85 0.34 -9.67
C LYS A 209 -1.62 1.66 -9.64
N GLU A 210 -2.61 1.84 -10.52
CA GLU A 210 -3.54 2.99 -10.48
C GLU A 210 -4.38 2.98 -9.20
N ILE A 211 -4.87 1.81 -8.78
CA ILE A 211 -5.56 1.64 -7.49
C ILE A 211 -4.63 1.98 -6.32
N GLU A 212 -3.43 1.41 -6.28
CA GLU A 212 -2.44 1.71 -5.22
C GLU A 212 -2.19 3.23 -5.16
N THR A 213 -1.92 3.85 -6.30
CA THR A 213 -1.64 5.29 -6.39
C THR A 213 -2.82 6.12 -5.88
N SER A 214 -4.05 5.77 -6.27
CA SER A 214 -5.27 6.46 -5.84
C SER A 214 -5.50 6.35 -4.34
N ILE A 215 -5.29 5.15 -3.77
CA ILE A 215 -5.37 4.93 -2.33
C ILE A 215 -4.29 5.76 -1.62
N VAL A 216 -3.04 5.68 -2.07
CA VAL A 216 -1.90 6.38 -1.46
C VAL A 216 -2.12 7.91 -1.47
N GLN A 217 -2.56 8.46 -2.59
CA GLN A 217 -2.84 9.90 -2.72
C GLN A 217 -4.00 10.37 -1.84
N SER A 218 -4.91 9.46 -1.46
CA SER A 218 -6.05 9.78 -0.58
C SER A 218 -5.70 9.82 0.91
N ILE A 219 -4.55 9.28 1.31
CA ILE A 219 -4.19 9.13 2.73
C ILE A 219 -3.97 10.49 3.38
N LYS A 220 -4.66 10.75 4.48
CA LYS A 220 -4.28 11.81 5.41
C LYS A 220 -4.17 11.22 6.81
N LEU A 221 -3.11 11.58 7.52
CA LEU A 221 -2.91 11.20 8.90
C LEU A 221 -2.84 12.48 9.73
N LEU A 222 -3.91 12.74 10.46
CA LEU A 222 -4.14 13.96 11.23
C LEU A 222 -3.92 13.68 12.72
N ASP A 223 -3.52 14.69 13.47
CA ASP A 223 -3.51 14.63 14.93
C ASP A 223 -4.93 14.95 15.44
N ASP A 224 -5.50 14.13 16.32
CA ASP A 224 -6.88 14.26 16.85
C ASP A 224 -7.01 15.37 17.91
N ASN A 225 -6.08 16.33 17.91
CA ASN A 225 -6.02 17.43 18.86
C ASN A 225 -5.98 18.78 18.11
N LEU A 226 -7.10 19.12 17.48
CA LEU A 226 -7.49 20.48 17.09
C LEU A 226 -9.00 20.68 17.33
#